data_AF-A0A486XBU9-F1
#
_entry.id   AF-A0A486XBU9-F1
#
_cell.length_a   1.000
_cell.length_b   1.000
_cell.length_c   1.000
_cell.angle_alpha   90.00
_cell.angle_beta   90.00
_cell.angle_gamma   90.00
#
_symmetry.space_group_name_H-M   'P 1'
#
loop_
_entity.id
_entity.type
_entity.pdbx_description
1 polymer ?
#
loop_
_entity_poly.entity_id
_entity_poly.type
_entity_poly.pdbx_seq_one_letter_code
_entity_poly.pdbx_strand_id
1 'polypeptide(L)' 'MNSALMQHCPKCRKAITTTILACPNCGFSLDKNHLAQFRQQWHNRYLQNQEINRKSNRLHLIWLAIFALVIAVSWLVNG' A
#
# COMPACT_ATOMS: atom_id res chain seq x y z
N MET A 1 17.86 17.25 31.93
CA MET A 1 16.45 17.12 31.50
C MET A 1 16.44 16.14 30.34
N ASN A 2 15.93 14.91 30.54
CA ASN A 2 15.94 13.85 29.53
C ASN A 2 14.73 14.01 28.62
N SER A 3 14.89 14.73 27.51
CA SER A 3 13.86 14.85 26.48
C SER A 3 13.72 13.53 25.74
N ALA A 4 12.78 12.69 26.15
CA ALA A 4 12.44 11.46 25.44
C ALA A 4 11.84 11.83 24.07
N LEU A 5 12.61 11.65 23.00
CA LEU A 5 12.12 11.82 21.63
C LEU A 5 11.05 10.75 21.36
N MET A 6 9.84 11.18 21.04
CA MET A 6 8.72 10.32 20.65
C MET A 6 8.72 10.16 19.12
N GLN A 7 8.65 8.92 18.65
CA GLN A 7 8.49 8.57 17.24
C GLN A 7 7.30 7.61 17.05
N HIS A 8 6.82 7.43 15.83
CA HIS A 8 5.75 6.46 15.54
C HIS A 8 6.34 5.14 15.05
N CYS A 9 5.80 4.01 15.52
CA CYS A 9 6.19 2.70 15.04
C CYS A 9 5.89 2.57 13.53
N PRO A 10 6.86 2.14 12.69
CA PRO A 10 6.67 2.06 11.23
C PRO A 10 5.66 0.99 10.80
N LYS A 11 5.35 0.02 11.68
CA LYS A 11 4.38 -1.05 11.39
C LYS A 11 2.95 -0.71 11.82
N CYS A 12 2.76 -0.32 13.09
CA CYS A 12 1.42 -0.11 13.65
C CYS A 12 1.05 1.37 13.85
N ARG A 13 1.97 2.30 13.58
CA ARG A 13 1.78 3.75 13.70
C ARG A 13 1.40 4.26 15.09
N LYS A 14 1.60 3.47 16.16
CA LYS A 14 1.45 3.94 17.54
C LYS A 14 2.72 4.64 18.03
N ALA A 15 2.56 5.65 18.88
CA ALA A 15 3.68 6.37 19.49
C ALA A 15 4.56 5.44 20.33
N ILE A 16 5.87 5.63 20.21
CA ILE A 16 6.91 4.88 20.90
C ILE A 16 8.08 5.81 21.24
N THR A 17 8.78 5.50 22.32
CA THR A 17 10.06 6.16 22.65
C THR A 17 11.15 5.70 21.67
N THR A 18 12.18 6.53 21.45
CA THR A 18 13.25 6.19 20.50
C THR A 18 14.26 5.15 21.00
N THR A 19 14.26 4.83 22.29
CA THR A 19 15.24 3.95 22.94
C THR A 19 14.82 2.48 23.06
N ILE A 20 13.59 2.13 22.69
CA ILE A 20 13.09 0.74 22.79
C ILE A 20 13.56 -0.11 21.61
N LEU A 21 13.93 -1.37 21.89
CA LEU A 21 14.38 -2.34 20.88
C LEU A 21 13.21 -3.02 20.13
N ALA A 22 12.02 -3.05 20.71
CA ALA A 22 10.83 -3.62 20.10
C ALA A 22 9.59 -2.81 20.49
N CYS A 23 8.66 -2.63 19.55
CA CYS A 23 7.42 -1.90 19.81
C CYS A 23 6.54 -2.66 20.81
N PRO A 24 6.16 -2.07 21.96
CA PRO A 24 5.34 -2.73 22.97
C PRO A 24 3.92 -3.03 22.48
N ASN A 25 3.47 -2.35 21.42
CA ASN A 25 2.12 -2.48 20.92
C ASN A 25 1.93 -3.61 19.90
N CYS A 26 2.98 -3.99 19.16
CA CYS A 26 2.86 -4.94 18.04
C CYS A 26 4.05 -5.89 17.90
N GLY A 27 5.04 -5.81 18.80
CA GLY A 27 6.24 -6.66 18.80
C GLY A 27 7.24 -6.36 17.69
N PHE A 28 7.08 -5.26 16.93
CA PHE A 28 7.99 -4.94 15.82
C PHE A 28 9.40 -4.60 16.33
N SER A 29 10.41 -5.33 15.85
CA SER A 29 11.82 -5.04 16.16
C SER A 29 12.26 -3.71 15.53
N LEU A 30 12.84 -2.83 16.35
CA LEU A 30 13.38 -1.52 15.99
C LEU A 30 14.91 -1.56 15.83
N ASP A 31 15.48 -2.77 15.74
CA ASP A 31 16.87 -2.95 15.35
C ASP A 31 17.13 -2.33 13.97
N LYS A 32 18.33 -1.75 13.79
CA LYS A 32 18.69 -1.02 12.58
C LYS A 32 18.64 -1.92 11.33
N ASN A 33 19.08 -3.18 11.44
CA ASN A 33 19.06 -4.11 10.31
C ASN A 33 17.63 -4.48 9.94
N HIS A 34 16.80 -4.78 10.94
CA HIS A 34 15.39 -5.09 10.73
C HIS A 34 14.63 -3.91 10.13
N LEU A 35 14.90 -2.68 10.57
CA LEU A 35 14.34 -1.46 10.00
C LEU A 35 14.73 -1.25 8.53
N ALA A 36 16.01 -1.49 8.18
CA ALA A 36 16.48 -1.38 6.81
C ALA A 36 15.79 -2.39 5.88
N GLN A 37 15.71 -3.66 6.32
CA GLN A 37 15.02 -4.71 5.57
C GLN A 37 13.53 -4.41 5.41
N PHE A 38 12.87 -3.94 6.47
CA PHE A 38 11.46 -3.56 6.42
C PHE A 38 11.22 -2.43 5.41
N ARG A 39 12.08 -1.40 5.41
CA ARG A 39 12.00 -0.28 4.47
C ARG A 39 12.18 -0.74 3.03
N GLN A 40 13.15 -1.63 2.78
CA GLN A 40 13.37 -2.22 1.47
C GLN A 40 12.15 -3.02 0.99
N GLN A 41 11.58 -3.86 1.87
CA GLN A 41 10.38 -4.63 1.55
C GLN A 41 9.18 -3.71 1.23
N TRP A 42 9.05 -2.60 1.95
CA TRP A 42 8.03 -1.58 1.67
C TRP A 42 8.22 -0.92 0.30
N HIS A 43 9.44 -0.54 -0.06
CA HIS A 43 9.75 0.02 -1.37
C HIS A 43 9.47 -0.96 -2.50
N ASN A 44 9.82 -2.23 -2.32
CA ASN A 44 9.52 -3.27 -3.31
C ASN A 44 8.01 -3.41 -3.53
N ARG A 45 7.21 -3.45 -2.44
CA ARG A 45 5.74 -3.49 -2.54
C ARG A 45 5.17 -2.26 -3.23
N TYR A 46 5.73 -1.09 -2.97
CA TYR A 46 5.29 0.15 -3.62
C TYR A 46 5.47 0.07 -5.14
N LEU A 47 6.65 -0.34 -5.61
CA LEU A 47 6.94 -0.49 -7.04
C LEU A 47 6.08 -1.59 -7.69
N GLN A 48 5.94 -2.75 -7.03
CA GLN A 48 5.09 -3.83 -7.52
C GLN A 48 3.62 -3.40 -7.67
N ASN A 49 3.09 -2.65 -6.71
CA ASN A 49 1.71 -2.15 -6.79
C ASN A 49 1.51 -1.15 -7.93
N GLN A 50 2.52 -0.33 -8.27
CA GLN A 50 2.45 0.55 -9.44
C GLN A 50 2.32 -0.25 -10.74
N GLU A 51 3.09 -1.35 -10.87
CA GLU A 51 3.02 -2.23 -12.03
C GLU A 51 1.67 -2.95 -12.14
N ILE A 52 1.12 -3.43 -11.02
CA ILE A 52 -0.21 -4.05 -10.96
C ILE A 52 -1.28 -3.05 -11.42
N ASN A 53 -1.25 -1.82 -10.90
CA ASN A 53 -2.21 -0.78 -11.30
C ASN A 53 -2.12 -0.47 -12.81
N ARG A 54 -0.91 -0.46 -13.40
CA ARG A 54 -0.73 -0.28 -14.84
C ARG A 54 -1.37 -1.41 -15.66
N LYS A 55 -1.23 -2.67 -15.21
CA LYS A 55 -1.85 -3.84 -15.86
C LYS A 55 -3.38 -3.82 -15.68
N SER A 56 -3.86 -3.50 -14.47
CA SER A 56 -5.28 -3.41 -14.14
C SER A 56 -6.03 -2.42 -15.04
N ASN A 57 -5.44 -1.24 -15.30
CA ASN A 57 -6.07 -0.23 -16.15
C ASN A 57 -6.38 -0.74 -17.57
N ARG A 58 -5.55 -1.63 -18.14
CA ARG A 58 -5.81 -2.24 -19.44
C ARG A 58 -7.05 -3.14 -19.42
N LEU A 59 -7.21 -3.93 -18.36
CA LEU A 59 -8.40 -4.78 -18.18
C LEU A 59 -9.66 -3.95 -18.02
N HIS A 60 -9.60 -2.84 -17.26
CA HIS A 60 -10.72 -1.91 -17.13
C HIS A 60 -11.13 -1.30 -18.47
N LEU A 61 -10.18 -0.92 -19.33
CA LEU A 61 -10.49 -0.40 -20.68
C LEU A 61 -11.19 -1.44 -21.56
N ILE A 62 -10.76 -2.70 -21.52
CA ILE A 62 -11.41 -3.79 -22.27
C ILE A 62 -12.85 -3.98 -21.79
N TRP A 63 -13.06 -3.99 -20.46
CA TRP A 63 -14.39 -4.09 -19.88
C TRP A 63 -15.30 -2.92 -20.24
N LEU A 64 -14.77 -1.69 -20.23
CA LEU A 64 -15.50 -0.50 -20.66
C LEU A 64 -15.93 -0.58 -22.13
N ALA A 65 -15.08 -1.10 -23.01
CA ALA A 65 -15.42 -1.29 -24.42
C ALA A 65 -16.55 -2.31 -24.60
N ILE A 66 -16.49 -3.45 -23.89
CA ILE A 66 -17.57 -4.46 -23.90
C ILE A 66 -18.87 -3.85 -23.37
N PHE A 67 -18.81 -3.13 -22.25
CA PHE A 67 -19.98 -2.50 -21.64
C PHE A 67 -20.62 -1.46 -22.56
N ALA A 68 -19.81 -0.61 -23.20
CA ALA A 68 -20.27 0.37 -24.19
C ALA A 68 -20.93 -0.32 -25.40
N LEU A 69 -20.37 -1.43 -25.87
CA LEU A 69 -20.94 -2.20 -26.99
C LEU A 69 -22.31 -2.78 -26.62
N VAL A 70 -22.44 -3.39 -25.44
CA VAL A 70 -23.73 -3.93 -24.96
C VAL A 70 -24.78 -2.84 -24.86
N ILE A 71 -24.40 -1.68 -24.30
CA ILE A 71 -25.28 -0.51 -24.23
C ILE A 71 -25.72 -0.09 -25.63
N ALA A 72 -24.78 0.11 -26.56
CA ALA A 72 -25.08 0.52 -27.93
C ALA A 72 -26.03 -0.45 -28.66
N VAL A 73 -25.81 -1.76 -28.53
CA VAL A 73 -26.70 -2.78 -29.10
C VAL A 73 -28.10 -2.71 -28.48
N SER A 74 -28.19 -2.52 -27.16
CA SER A 74 -29.47 -2.37 -26.47
C SER A 74 -30.26 -1.15 -26.99
N TRP A 75 -29.59 -0.02 -27.25
CA TRP A 75 -30.23 1.15 -27.85
C TRP A 75 -30.71 0.88 -29.29
N LEU A 76 -29.96 0.12 -30.08
CA LEU A 76 -30.35 -0.21 -31.46
C LEU A 76 -31.57 -1.13 -31.54
N VAL A 77 -31.75 -2.01 -30.56
CA VAL A 77 -32.85 -2.99 -30.55
C VAL A 77 -34.11 -2.44 -29.88
N ASN A 78 -33.97 -1.60 -28.84
CA ASN A 78 -35.09 -1.11 -28.03
C ASN A 78 -35.41 0.39 -28.22
N GLY A 79 -34.66 1.09 -29.08
CA GLY A 79 -34.82 2.51 -29.37
C GLY A 79 -35.66 2.80 -30.60
#